data_AF-A0A4Y8C6V4-F1
#
_entry.id   AF-A0A4Y8C6V4-F1
#
_cell.length_a   1.000
_cell.length_b   1.000
_cell.length_c   1.000
_cell.angle_alpha   90.00
_cell.angle_beta   90.00
_cell.angle_gamma   90.00
#
_symmetry.space_group_name_H-M   'P 1'
#
loop_
_entity.id
_entity.type
_entity.pdbx_description
1 polymer ?
#
loop_
_entity_poly.entity_id
_entity_poly.type
_entity_poly.pdbx_seq_one_letter_code
_entity_poly.pdbx_strand_id
1 'polypeptide(L)'
;KFSKVLQKNSRLLSFIINMIKTERKNISLLRGYENAEISRHISNQISQKSVDSLIASAQKHFNLVSQFYKRKKQILGYDELKDYDRYAPIGKEASFDFKTSKNIVLEAF
;
A
#
# COMPACT_ATOMS: atom_id res chain seq x y z
N LYS A 1 9.01 -13.54 6.52
CA LYS A 1 10.41 -13.35 6.99
C LYS A 1 11.01 -12.19 6.22
N PHE A 2 11.87 -11.36 6.81
CA PHE A 2 12.52 -10.28 6.07
C PHE A 2 13.48 -10.82 5.01
N SER A 3 13.68 -10.07 3.93
CA SER A 3 14.72 -10.36 2.94
C SER A 3 16.11 -10.23 3.57
N LYS A 4 17.14 -10.83 2.96
CA LYS A 4 18.52 -10.87 3.53
C LYS A 4 19.03 -9.48 3.93
N VAL A 5 18.82 -8.48 3.07
CA VAL A 5 19.28 -7.10 3.31
C VAL A 5 18.45 -6.41 4.38
N LEU A 6 17.12 -6.58 4.38
CA LEU A 6 16.26 -6.04 5.45
C LEU A 6 16.60 -6.65 6.80
N GLN A 7 16.87 -7.96 6.85
CA GLN A 7 17.26 -8.64 8.08
C GLN A 7 18.60 -8.11 8.62
N LYS A 8 19.62 -7.97 7.75
CA LYS A 8 20.94 -7.42 8.11
C LYS A 8 20.83 -6.02 8.73
N ASN A 9 19.93 -5.19 8.21
CA ASN A 9 19.76 -3.80 8.65
C ASN A 9 18.61 -3.60 9.65
N SER A 10 17.96 -4.67 10.12
CA SER A 10 16.75 -4.59 10.95
C SER A 10 16.91 -3.67 12.16
N ARG A 11 18.02 -3.80 12.91
CA ARG A 11 18.30 -2.96 14.08
C ARG A 11 18.39 -1.46 13.73
N LEU A 12 19.12 -1.13 12.67
CA LEU A 12 19.28 0.27 12.22
C LEU A 12 17.94 0.84 11.77
N LEU A 13 17.19 0.09 10.95
CA LEU A 13 15.88 0.54 10.46
C LEU A 13 14.87 0.68 11.61
N SER A 14 14.88 -0.23 12.58
CA SER A 14 14.07 -0.11 13.80
C SER A 14 14.45 1.14 14.61
N PHE A 15 15.74 1.43 14.77
CA PHE A 15 16.19 2.66 15.43
C PHE A 15 15.67 3.91 14.72
N ILE A 16 15.81 3.98 13.39
CA ILE A 16 15.31 5.10 12.58
C ILE A 16 13.81 5.28 12.75
N ILE A 17 13.02 4.20 12.64
CA ILE A 17 11.56 4.25 12.82
C ILE A 17 11.21 4.70 14.25
N ASN A 18 11.95 4.24 15.26
CA ASN A 18 11.72 4.67 16.64
C ASN A 18 11.98 6.17 16.83
N MET A 19 13.01 6.73 16.20
CA MET A 19 13.26 8.19 16.24
C MET A 19 12.14 8.98 15.59
N ILE A 20 11.64 8.55 14.43
CA ILE A 20 10.48 9.18 13.78
C ILE A 20 9.23 9.11 14.68
N LYS A 21 8.98 7.96 15.32
CA LYS A 21 7.85 7.79 16.23
C LYS A 21 7.96 8.68 17.48
N THR A 22 9.16 8.79 18.05
CA THR A 22 9.42 9.66 19.21
C THR A 22 9.18 11.12 18.85
N GLU A 23 9.71 11.59 17.72
CA GLU A 23 9.47 12.95 17.24
C GLU A 23 7.98 13.21 17.02
N ARG A 24 7.28 12.27 16.37
CA ARG A 24 5.83 12.40 16.16
C ARG A 24 5.07 12.50 17.48
N LYS A 25 5.43 11.69 18.48
CA LYS A 25 4.84 11.74 19.82
C LYS A 25 5.09 13.08 20.50
N ASN A 26 6.31 13.61 20.42
CA ASN A 26 6.66 14.92 20.98
C ASN A 26 5.83 16.04 20.34
N ILE A 27 5.72 16.06 19.01
CA ILE A 27 4.88 17.02 18.29
C ILE A 27 3.42 16.91 18.70
N SER A 28 2.87 15.70 18.79
CA SER A 28 1.50 15.49 19.25
C SER A 28 1.27 16.05 20.65
N LEU A 29 2.19 15.80 21.59
CA LEU A 29 2.10 16.34 22.94
C LEU A 29 2.17 17.88 22.96
N LEU A 30 3.16 18.46 22.28
CA LEU A 30 3.37 19.91 22.25
C LEU A 30 2.20 20.67 21.60
N ARG A 31 1.51 20.04 20.65
CA ARG A 31 0.35 20.63 19.96
C ARG A 31 -1.00 20.21 20.56
N GLY A 32 -1.00 19.44 21.65
CA GLY A 32 -2.23 18.97 22.29
C GLY A 32 -3.07 18.02 21.43
N TYR A 33 -2.45 17.27 20.49
CA TYR A 33 -3.15 16.26 19.71
C TYR A 33 -3.36 14.99 20.52
N GLU A 34 -4.61 14.52 20.57
CA GLU A 34 -5.03 13.33 21.31
C GLU A 34 -4.34 12.05 20.82
N ASN A 35 -4.04 11.97 19.53
CA ASN A 35 -3.33 10.84 18.94
C ASN A 35 -2.39 11.26 17.81
N ALA A 36 -1.64 10.29 17.29
CA ALA A 36 -0.63 10.53 16.26
C ALA A 36 -1.22 10.88 14.88
N GLU A 37 -2.52 10.69 14.64
CA GLU A 37 -3.17 10.88 13.35
C GLU A 37 -3.91 12.22 13.24
N ILE A 38 -4.33 12.82 14.35
CA ILE A 38 -5.17 14.05 14.38
C ILE A 38 -4.62 15.16 13.50
N SER A 39 -3.30 15.41 13.50
CA SER A 39 -2.76 16.50 12.66
C SER A 39 -3.02 16.28 11.15
N ARG A 40 -3.09 15.02 10.70
CA ARG A 40 -3.41 14.69 9.30
C ARG A 40 -4.91 14.85 9.04
N HIS A 41 -5.74 14.48 10.00
CA HIS A 41 -7.18 14.65 9.94
C HIS A 41 -7.55 16.14 9.76
N ILE A 42 -6.97 17.00 10.59
CA ILE A 42 -7.15 18.46 10.50
C ILE A 42 -6.64 18.99 9.15
N SER A 43 -5.41 18.64 8.77
CA SER A 43 -4.80 19.11 7.51
C SER A 43 -5.60 18.69 6.26
N ASN A 44 -6.25 17.53 6.30
CA ASN A 44 -7.02 16.99 5.20
C ASN A 44 -8.52 17.29 5.32
N GLN A 45 -8.96 17.95 6.40
CA GLN A 45 -10.37 18.20 6.70
C GLN A 45 -11.22 16.92 6.73
N ILE A 46 -10.70 15.84 7.33
CA ILE A 46 -11.39 14.55 7.44
C ILE A 46 -11.62 14.14 8.90
N SER A 47 -12.63 13.30 9.13
CA SER A 47 -12.97 12.78 10.45
C SER A 47 -12.27 11.44 10.74
N GLN A 48 -12.05 11.14 12.03
CA GLN A 48 -11.56 9.83 12.47
C GLN A 48 -12.45 8.70 11.96
N LYS A 49 -13.78 8.90 12.05
CA LYS A 49 -14.78 7.96 11.55
C LYS A 49 -14.57 7.62 10.06
N SER A 50 -14.16 8.57 9.24
CA SER A 50 -13.88 8.35 7.81
C SER A 50 -12.72 7.38 7.60
N VAL A 51 -11.63 7.55 8.36
CA VAL A 51 -10.45 6.67 8.31
C VAL A 51 -10.79 5.27 8.86
N ASP A 52 -11.49 5.22 10.00
CA ASP A 52 -11.92 3.95 10.59
C ASP A 52 -12.83 3.16 9.65
N SER A 53 -13.73 3.86 8.96
CA SER A 53 -14.64 3.26 7.97
C SER A 53 -13.88 2.67 6.80
N LEU A 54 -12.84 3.34 6.32
CA LEU A 54 -11.95 2.83 5.27
C LEU A 54 -11.22 1.56 5.74
N ILE A 55 -10.63 1.59 6.94
CA ILE A 55 -9.90 0.44 7.50
C ILE A 55 -10.85 -0.75 7.67
N ALA A 56 -12.00 -0.55 8.29
CA ALA A 56 -12.99 -1.60 8.52
C ALA A 56 -13.50 -2.19 7.20
N SER A 57 -13.80 -1.35 6.21
CA SER A 57 -14.24 -1.80 4.89
C SER A 57 -13.16 -2.60 4.17
N ALA A 58 -11.91 -2.14 4.19
CA ALA A 58 -10.79 -2.86 3.58
C ALA A 58 -10.57 -4.23 4.26
N GLN A 59 -10.55 -4.26 5.60
CA GLN A 59 -10.37 -5.48 6.39
C GLN A 59 -11.47 -6.51 6.14
N LYS A 60 -12.74 -6.07 6.08
CA LYS A 60 -13.89 -6.93 5.77
C LYS A 60 -13.74 -7.65 4.43
N HIS A 61 -13.00 -7.08 3.48
CA HIS A 61 -12.86 -7.60 2.12
C HIS A 61 -11.45 -8.14 1.81
N PHE A 62 -10.64 -8.47 2.81
CA PHE A 62 -9.33 -9.11 2.59
C PHE A 62 -9.43 -10.44 1.83
N ASN A 63 -10.60 -11.10 1.85
CA ASN A 63 -10.87 -12.29 1.04
C ASN A 63 -10.76 -12.02 -0.48
N LEU A 64 -11.03 -10.80 -0.96
CA LEU A 64 -10.89 -10.44 -2.37
C LEU A 64 -9.44 -10.57 -2.84
N VAL A 65 -8.49 -10.12 -2.01
CA VAL A 65 -7.05 -10.22 -2.30
C VAL A 65 -6.62 -11.70 -2.40
N SER A 66 -7.13 -12.54 -1.50
CA SER A 66 -6.87 -14.00 -1.53
C SER A 66 -7.42 -14.64 -2.81
N GLN A 67 -8.65 -14.30 -3.19
CA GLN A 67 -9.27 -14.81 -4.42
C GLN A 67 -8.49 -14.37 -5.67
N PHE A 68 -8.09 -13.10 -5.74
CA PHE A 68 -7.27 -12.58 -6.82
C PHE A 68 -5.97 -13.36 -6.99
N TYR A 69 -5.20 -13.57 -5.92
CA TYR A 69 -3.92 -14.31 -6.02
C TYR A 69 -4.11 -15.80 -6.29
N LYS A 70 -5.19 -16.43 -5.78
CA LYS A 70 -5.55 -17.80 -6.17
C LYS A 70 -5.79 -17.91 -7.67
N ARG A 71 -6.54 -16.95 -8.24
CA ARG A 71 -6.82 -16.94 -9.68
C ARG A 71 -5.56 -16.65 -10.49
N LYS A 72 -4.74 -15.68 -10.08
CA LYS A 72 -3.46 -15.37 -10.71
C LYS A 72 -2.53 -16.58 -10.73
N LYS A 73 -2.42 -17.30 -9.61
CA LYS A 73 -1.63 -18.54 -9.51
C LYS A 73 -2.06 -19.58 -10.55
N GLN A 74 -3.36 -19.79 -10.70
CA GLN A 74 -3.92 -20.71 -11.71
C GLN A 74 -3.58 -20.27 -13.14
N ILE A 75 -3.71 -18.97 -13.44
CA ILE A 75 -3.42 -18.43 -14.77
C ILE A 75 -1.94 -18.58 -15.12
N LEU A 76 -1.04 -18.38 -14.16
CA LEU A 76 0.41 -18.51 -14.34
C LEU A 76 0.89 -19.98 -14.33
N GLY A 77 0.03 -20.93 -13.94
CA GLY A 77 0.39 -22.34 -13.86
C GLY A 77 1.37 -22.68 -12.73
N TYR A 78 1.39 -21.90 -11.64
CA TYR A 78 2.28 -22.13 -10.51
C TYR A 78 1.64 -23.02 -9.44
N ASP A 79 2.44 -23.88 -8.80
CA ASP A 79 1.99 -24.66 -7.65
C ASP A 79 1.79 -23.78 -6.42
N GLU A 80 2.69 -22.81 -6.21
CA GLU A 80 2.68 -21.83 -5.13
C GLU A 80 3.09 -20.45 -5.67
N LEU A 81 2.45 -19.38 -5.18
CA LEU A 81 2.76 -18.00 -5.56
C LEU A 81 3.59 -17.35 -4.46
N LYS A 82 4.82 -16.95 -4.74
CA LYS A 82 5.73 -16.28 -3.80
C LYS A 82 5.51 -14.76 -3.83
N ASP A 83 6.09 -14.05 -2.85
CA ASP A 83 5.91 -12.60 -2.72
C ASP A 83 6.32 -11.80 -3.96
N TYR A 84 7.36 -12.25 -4.68
CA TYR A 84 7.83 -11.59 -5.90
C TYR A 84 6.93 -11.87 -7.12
N ASP A 85 6.20 -13.00 -7.13
CA ASP A 85 5.27 -13.37 -8.22
C ASP A 85 4.01 -12.48 -8.24
N ARG A 86 3.79 -11.71 -7.17
CA ARG A 86 2.68 -10.74 -7.09
C ARG A 86 2.71 -9.74 -8.26
N TYR A 87 3.89 -9.42 -8.77
CA TYR A 87 4.10 -8.51 -9.90
C TYR A 87 4.32 -9.21 -11.25
N ALA A 88 4.35 -10.55 -11.29
CA ALA A 88 4.49 -11.27 -12.56
C ALA A 88 3.36 -10.87 -13.53
N PRO A 89 3.67 -10.52 -14.79
CA PRO A 89 2.67 -10.06 -15.74
C PRO A 89 1.71 -11.21 -16.10
N ILE A 90 0.45 -10.86 -16.34
CA ILE A 90 -0.52 -11.75 -16.99
C ILE A 90 -0.67 -11.24 -18.42
N GLY A 91 -0.36 -12.08 -19.40
CA GLY A 91 -0.42 -11.71 -20.82
C GLY A 91 0.87 -11.06 -21.34
N LYS A 92 0.76 -10.35 -22.45
CA LYS A 92 1.88 -9.71 -23.15
C LYS A 92 1.85 -8.20 -22.95
N GLU A 93 3.02 -7.59 -22.88
CA GLU A 93 3.14 -6.14 -22.94
C GLU A 93 2.77 -5.63 -24.34
N ALA A 94 2.06 -4.50 -24.38
CA ALA A 94 1.72 -3.79 -25.61
C ALA A 94 2.47 -2.47 -25.66
N SER A 95 2.88 -2.06 -26.86
CA SER A 95 3.54 -0.77 -27.11
C SER A 95 2.64 0.08 -27.99
N PHE A 96 2.50 1.36 -27.64
CA PHE A 96 1.68 2.32 -28.36
C PHE A 96 2.49 3.60 -28.59
N ASP A 97 2.39 4.17 -29.79
CA ASP A 97 2.93 5.50 -30.03
C ASP A 97 2.05 6.58 -29.36
N PHE A 98 2.56 7.82 -29.33
CA PHE A 98 1.84 8.93 -28.71
C PHE A 98 0.46 9.18 -29.35
N LYS A 99 0.34 9.06 -30.68
CA LYS A 99 -0.90 9.34 -31.41
C LYS A 99 -1.97 8.31 -31.06
N THR A 100 -1.61 7.03 -31.07
CA THR A 100 -2.51 5.94 -30.66
C THR A 100 -2.89 6.07 -29.20
N SER A 101 -1.93 6.37 -28.32
CA SER A 101 -2.19 6.57 -26.88
C SER A 101 -3.17 7.72 -26.64
N LYS A 102 -2.99 8.86 -27.34
CA LYS A 102 -3.89 10.01 -27.25
C LYS A 102 -5.31 9.63 -27.69
N ASN A 103 -5.45 8.93 -28.81
CA ASN A 103 -6.75 8.53 -29.32
C ASN A 103 -7.47 7.59 -28.34
N ILE A 104 -6.79 6.59 -27.80
CA ILE A 104 -7.37 5.67 -26.79
C ILE A 104 -7.90 6.46 -25.59
N VAL A 105 -7.14 7.44 -25.09
CA VAL A 105 -7.57 8.26 -23.95
C VAL A 105 -8.79 9.09 -24.32
N LEU A 106 -8.80 9.74 -25.48
CA LEU A 106 -9.93 10.58 -25.91
C LEU A 106 -11.19 9.78 -26.25
N GLU A 107 -11.08 8.51 -26.61
CA GLU A 107 -12.23 7.62 -26.85
C GLU A 107 -12.80 7.03 -25.55
N ALA A 108 -11.99 6.93 -24.49
CA ALA A 108 -12.39 6.34 -23.22
C ALA A 108 -13.18 7.30 -22.30
N PHE A 109 -13.15 8.60 -22.57
CA PHE A 109 -13.76 9.66 -21.76
C PHE A 109 -14.66 10.56 -22.61
#